data_AF-A0A969AL94-F1
#
_entry.id   AF-A0A969AL94-F1
#
_cell.length_a   1.000
_cell.length_b   1.000
_cell.length_c   1.000
_cell.angle_alpha   90.00
_cell.angle_beta   90.00
_cell.angle_gamma   90.00
#
_symmetry.space_group_name_H-M   'P 1'
#
loop_
_entity.id
_entity.type
_entity.pdbx_description
1 polymer ?
#
loop_
_entity_poly.entity_id
_entity_poly.type
_entity_poly.pdbx_seq_one_letter_code
_entity_poly.pdbx_strand_id
1 'polypeptide(L)'
;MIYESALYTLSFLTKCRVNLEIIDAFLHVAANKAEVPSARGQALEGLGNKLSQEFPQRFYQRAVSIIIECLDDSEFEVRFWACFAAGAIRVSDALPKLRVLAQTDDAVVAGWWSVGKEAQDSITLINSS
;
A
#
# COMPACT_ATOMS: atom_id res chain seq x y z
N MET A 1 -7.04 23.60 12.43
CA MET A 1 -8.09 23.17 13.38
C MET A 1 -8.55 21.74 13.02
N ILE A 2 -7.63 20.76 12.98
CA ILE A 2 -7.91 19.41 12.42
C ILE A 2 -7.53 18.28 13.40
N TYR A 3 -7.07 18.59 14.61
CA TYR A 3 -6.60 17.56 15.56
C TYR A 3 -7.65 17.08 16.57
N GLU A 4 -8.79 17.78 16.73
CA GLU A 4 -9.80 17.40 17.73
C GLU A 4 -10.73 16.26 17.28
N SER A 5 -10.96 16.07 15.98
CA SER A 5 -11.89 15.05 15.48
C SER A 5 -11.36 13.61 15.53
N ALA A 6 -10.04 13.43 15.42
CA ALA A 6 -9.41 12.11 15.45
C ALA A 6 -9.44 11.48 16.85
N LEU A 7 -9.23 12.29 17.90
CA LEU A 7 -9.18 11.83 19.30
C LEU A 7 -10.57 11.49 19.86
N TYR A 8 -11.60 12.24 19.48
CA TYR A 8 -12.99 11.97 19.90
C TYR A 8 -13.56 10.70 19.27
N THR A 9 -13.20 10.42 18.02
CA THR A 9 -13.60 9.18 17.35
C THR A 9 -12.89 7.97 17.98
N LEU A 10 -11.61 8.11 18.33
CA LEU A 10 -10.81 7.07 18.99
C LEU A 10 -11.39 6.61 20.35
N SER A 11 -12.10 7.48 21.07
CA SER A 11 -12.58 7.16 22.42
C SER A 11 -13.78 6.20 22.46
N PHE A 12 -14.48 5.99 21.34
CA PHE A 12 -15.70 5.16 21.27
C PHE A 12 -15.54 3.87 20.46
N LEU A 13 -14.32 3.54 20.02
CA LEU A 13 -14.09 2.42 19.12
C LEU A 13 -13.43 1.24 19.82
N THR A 14 -14.12 0.10 19.79
CA THR A 14 -13.51 -1.20 20.07
C THR A 14 -12.38 -1.46 19.06
N LYS A 15 -11.35 -2.23 19.46
CA LYS A 15 -10.15 -2.51 18.65
C LYS A 15 -10.43 -2.84 17.17
N CYS A 16 -11.53 -3.55 16.88
CA CYS A 16 -11.91 -3.90 15.50
C CYS A 16 -12.37 -2.71 14.64
N ARG A 17 -13.07 -1.72 15.22
CA ARG A 17 -13.52 -0.52 14.48
C ARG A 17 -12.36 0.42 14.16
N VAL A 18 -11.42 0.58 15.10
CA VAL A 18 -10.19 1.37 14.88
C VAL A 18 -9.38 0.81 13.70
N ASN A 19 -9.26 -0.51 13.58
CA ASN A 19 -8.53 -1.12 12.47
C ASN A 19 -9.17 -0.83 11.11
N LEU A 20 -10.51 -0.81 11.00
CA LEU A 20 -11.19 -0.54 9.74
C LEU A 20 -11.06 0.92 9.30
N GLU A 21 -11.15 1.85 10.24
CA GLU A 21 -10.97 3.28 9.94
C GLU A 21 -9.55 3.60 9.52
N ILE A 22 -8.56 2.95 10.14
CA ILE A 22 -7.16 3.07 9.72
C ILE A 22 -6.97 2.57 8.29
N ILE A 23 -7.53 1.40 7.95
CA ILE A 23 -7.47 0.90 6.57
C ILE A 23 -8.17 1.85 5.61
N ASP A 24 -9.37 2.36 5.94
CA ASP A 24 -10.07 3.30 5.06
C ASP A 24 -9.28 4.61 4.87
N ALA A 25 -8.64 5.13 5.92
CA ALA A 25 -7.77 6.28 5.84
C ALA A 25 -6.56 6.02 4.92
N PHE A 26 -5.91 4.85 5.05
CA PHE A 26 -4.82 4.49 4.14
C PHE A 26 -5.28 4.37 2.68
N LEU A 27 -6.45 3.78 2.44
CA LEU A 27 -7.03 3.70 1.09
C LEU A 27 -7.32 5.09 0.52
N HIS A 28 -7.83 6.01 1.34
CA HIS A 28 -8.09 7.38 0.92
C HIS A 28 -6.80 8.12 0.56
N VAL A 29 -5.78 8.06 1.42
CA VAL A 29 -4.50 8.74 1.20
C VAL A 29 -3.77 8.16 -0.01
N ALA A 30 -3.65 6.83 -0.13
CA ALA A 30 -2.93 6.19 -1.23
C ALA A 30 -3.50 6.56 -2.61
N ALA A 31 -4.83 6.62 -2.74
CA ALA A 31 -5.54 6.93 -3.99
C ALA A 31 -5.59 8.44 -4.32
N ASN A 32 -5.35 9.32 -3.36
CA ASN A 32 -5.49 10.75 -3.58
C ASN A 32 -4.23 11.35 -4.23
N LYS A 33 -4.27 11.59 -5.54
CA LYS A 33 -3.15 12.21 -6.29
C LYS A 33 -2.82 13.65 -5.86
N ALA A 34 -3.68 14.31 -5.08
CA ALA A 34 -3.38 15.62 -4.50
C ALA A 34 -2.54 15.54 -3.22
N GLU A 35 -2.42 14.36 -2.60
CA GLU A 35 -1.51 14.15 -1.47
C GLU A 35 -0.06 14.12 -1.92
N VAL A 36 0.83 14.50 -1.01
CA VAL A 36 2.27 14.43 -1.26
C VAL A 36 2.70 12.97 -1.48
N PRO A 37 3.64 12.69 -2.40
CA PRO A 37 4.01 11.32 -2.76
C PRO A 37 4.44 10.45 -1.57
N SER A 38 5.17 11.04 -0.63
CA SER A 38 5.61 10.36 0.59
C SER A 38 4.45 9.88 1.46
N ALA A 39 3.37 10.67 1.59
CA ALA A 39 2.19 10.28 2.38
C ALA A 39 1.44 9.13 1.72
N ARG A 40 1.35 9.15 0.38
CA ARG A 40 0.77 8.06 -0.41
C ARG A 40 1.57 6.77 -0.26
N GLY A 41 2.91 6.87 -0.31
CA GLY A 41 3.83 5.76 -0.05
C GLY A 41 3.67 5.17 1.35
N GLN A 42 3.65 6.02 2.39
CA GLN A 42 3.43 5.59 3.78
C GLN A 42 2.07 4.91 3.98
N ALA A 43 1.03 5.36 3.29
CA ALA A 43 -0.27 4.71 3.32
C ALA A 43 -0.21 3.30 2.72
N LEU A 44 0.52 3.10 1.61
CA LEU A 44 0.74 1.79 1.00
C LEU A 44 1.56 0.86 1.91
N GLU A 45 2.63 1.37 2.54
CA GLU A 45 3.37 0.64 3.57
C GLU A 45 2.45 0.21 4.73
N GLY A 46 1.58 1.12 5.18
CA GLY A 46 0.57 0.85 6.20
C GLY A 46 -0.40 -0.25 5.79
N LEU A 47 -0.87 -0.25 4.54
CA LEU A 47 -1.70 -1.32 3.98
C LEU A 47 -0.96 -2.66 3.98
N GLY A 48 0.28 -2.70 3.51
CA GLY A 48 1.10 -3.92 3.51
C GLY A 48 1.30 -4.52 4.91
N ASN A 49 1.46 -3.68 5.92
CA ASN A 49 1.68 -4.11 7.31
C ASN A 49 0.40 -4.49 8.08
N LYS A 50 -0.76 -3.95 7.70
CA LYS A 50 -1.99 -4.04 8.52
C LYS A 50 -3.14 -4.77 7.86
N LEU A 51 -3.19 -4.80 6.53
CA LEU A 51 -4.27 -5.46 5.82
C LEU A 51 -4.10 -6.98 5.87
N SER A 52 -5.18 -7.68 6.18
CA SER A 52 -5.26 -9.14 6.15
C SER A 52 -6.55 -9.59 5.46
N GLN A 53 -6.62 -10.87 5.11
CA GLN A 53 -7.83 -11.47 4.51
C GLN A 53 -9.03 -11.53 5.48
N GLU A 54 -8.81 -11.25 6.77
CA GLU A 54 -9.87 -11.18 7.79
C GLU A 54 -10.69 -9.88 7.71
N PHE A 55 -10.20 -8.88 6.96
CA PHE A 55 -10.95 -7.66 6.70
C PHE A 55 -12.15 -7.94 5.79
N PRO A 56 -13.24 -7.15 5.89
CA PRO A 56 -14.39 -7.34 5.03
C PRO A 56 -13.98 -7.27 3.56
N GLN A 57 -14.44 -8.23 2.74
CA GLN A 57 -13.99 -8.45 1.36
C GLN A 57 -13.96 -7.18 0.50
N ARG A 58 -14.93 -6.27 0.69
CA ARG A 58 -14.98 -4.97 -0.02
C ARG A 58 -13.75 -4.09 0.23
N PHE A 59 -13.21 -4.08 1.43
CA PHE A 59 -12.00 -3.32 1.76
C PHE A 59 -10.77 -3.97 1.16
N TYR A 60 -10.68 -5.30 1.23
CA TYR A 60 -9.59 -6.05 0.63
C TYR A 60 -9.53 -5.83 -0.89
N GLN A 61 -10.67 -5.96 -1.58
CA GLN A 61 -10.74 -5.73 -3.03
C GLN A 61 -10.40 -4.29 -3.42
N ARG A 62 -10.88 -3.31 -2.63
CA ARG A 62 -10.53 -1.90 -2.85
C ARG A 62 -9.02 -1.66 -2.65
N ALA A 63 -8.42 -2.27 -1.63
CA ALA A 63 -6.98 -2.20 -1.41
C ALA A 63 -6.18 -2.81 -2.56
N VAL A 64 -6.57 -4.00 -3.02
CA VAL A 64 -5.96 -4.65 -4.19
C VAL A 64 -6.00 -3.74 -5.41
N SER A 65 -7.16 -3.14 -5.71
CA SER A 65 -7.30 -2.22 -6.84
C SER A 65 -6.37 -1.01 -6.72
N ILE A 66 -6.31 -0.38 -5.54
CA ILE A 66 -5.49 0.81 -5.30
C ILE A 66 -4.00 0.47 -5.37
N ILE A 67 -3.58 -0.66 -4.79
CA ILE A 67 -2.20 -1.13 -4.83
C ILE A 67 -1.77 -1.35 -6.28
N ILE A 68 -2.58 -2.04 -7.09
CA ILE A 68 -2.28 -2.30 -8.50
C ILE A 68 -2.19 -1.00 -9.30
N GLU A 69 -3.07 -0.02 -9.04
CA GLU A 69 -3.01 1.30 -9.69
C GLU A 69 -1.73 2.06 -9.30
N CYS A 70 -1.32 1.99 -8.03
CA CYS A 70 -0.12 2.68 -7.55
C CYS A 70 1.20 2.09 -8.08
N LEU A 71 1.18 0.89 -8.66
CA LEU A 71 2.34 0.37 -9.39
C LEU A 71 2.66 1.17 -10.67
N ASP A 72 1.70 1.92 -11.22
CA ASP A 72 1.90 2.81 -12.38
C ASP A 72 2.15 4.27 -11.97
N ASP A 73 2.37 4.56 -10.69
CA ASP A 73 2.48 5.94 -10.24
C ASP A 73 3.68 6.67 -10.86
N SER A 74 3.58 7.99 -11.10
CA SER A 74 4.72 8.77 -11.62
C SER A 74 5.88 8.82 -10.61
N GLU A 75 5.56 8.75 -9.32
CA GLU A 75 6.52 8.91 -8.24
C GLU A 75 7.09 7.55 -7.82
N PHE A 76 8.42 7.43 -7.89
CA PHE A 76 9.10 6.16 -7.61
C PHE A 76 8.92 5.67 -6.17
N GLU A 77 8.80 6.58 -5.19
CA GLU A 77 8.49 6.21 -3.80
C GLU A 77 7.13 5.53 -3.69
N VAL A 78 6.13 6.00 -4.44
CA VAL A 78 4.79 5.39 -4.44
C VAL A 78 4.83 4.00 -5.06
N ARG A 79 5.55 3.84 -6.18
CA ARG A 79 5.74 2.53 -6.82
C ARG A 79 6.46 1.55 -5.90
N PHE A 80 7.51 2.00 -5.20
CA PHE A 80 8.25 1.19 -4.22
C PHE A 80 7.30 0.62 -3.16
N TRP A 81 6.53 1.48 -2.50
CA TRP A 81 5.63 1.03 -1.43
C TRP A 81 4.41 0.24 -1.95
N ALA A 82 4.00 0.46 -3.20
CA ALA A 82 3.01 -0.39 -3.87
C ALA A 82 3.55 -1.81 -4.12
N CYS A 83 4.82 -1.94 -4.56
CA CYS A 83 5.49 -3.23 -4.70
C CYS A 83 5.53 -3.98 -3.37
N PHE A 84 5.97 -3.30 -2.29
CA PHE A 84 5.98 -3.84 -0.94
C PHE A 84 4.60 -4.33 -0.52
N ALA A 85 3.58 -3.47 -0.61
CA ALA A 85 2.21 -3.81 -0.22
C ALA A 85 1.67 -5.02 -0.99
N ALA A 86 1.89 -5.05 -2.30
CA ALA A 86 1.48 -6.17 -3.16
C ALA A 86 2.11 -7.50 -2.72
N GLY A 87 3.39 -7.48 -2.32
CA GLY A 87 4.12 -8.66 -1.87
C GLY A 87 3.64 -9.12 -0.49
N ALA A 88 3.53 -8.17 0.44
CA ALA A 88 3.14 -8.42 1.82
C ALA A 88 1.75 -9.07 1.94
N ILE A 89 0.78 -8.62 1.14
CA ILE A 89 -0.59 -9.19 1.13
C ILE A 89 -0.81 -10.23 0.03
N ARG A 90 0.24 -10.56 -0.74
CA ARG A 90 0.24 -11.58 -1.81
C ARG A 90 -0.79 -11.33 -2.92
N VAL A 91 -0.77 -10.13 -3.52
CA VAL A 91 -1.63 -9.77 -4.66
C VAL A 91 -1.13 -10.44 -5.94
N SER A 92 -1.64 -11.63 -6.27
CA SER A 92 -1.28 -12.35 -7.51
C SER A 92 -1.53 -11.53 -8.78
N ASP A 93 -2.58 -10.72 -8.78
CA ASP A 93 -2.99 -9.91 -9.93
C ASP A 93 -1.98 -8.79 -10.23
N ALA A 94 -1.09 -8.45 -9.29
CA ALA A 94 -0.02 -7.47 -9.47
C ALA A 94 1.17 -8.02 -10.26
N LEU A 95 1.31 -9.35 -10.41
CA LEU A 95 2.48 -9.98 -11.02
C LEU A 95 2.87 -9.42 -12.39
N PRO A 96 1.95 -9.13 -13.34
CA PRO A 96 2.34 -8.55 -14.62
C PRO A 96 3.05 -7.20 -14.48
N LYS A 97 2.55 -6.31 -13.62
CA LYS A 97 3.14 -4.99 -13.38
C LYS A 97 4.43 -5.07 -12.60
N LEU A 98 4.49 -5.91 -11.58
CA LEU A 98 5.71 -6.14 -10.81
C LEU A 98 6.85 -6.65 -11.71
N ARG A 99 6.56 -7.54 -12.66
CA ARG A 99 7.59 -8.02 -13.61
C ARG A 99 8.13 -6.92 -14.51
N VAL A 100 7.29 -5.97 -14.92
CA VAL A 100 7.73 -4.80 -15.69
C VAL A 100 8.63 -3.94 -14.83
N LEU A 101 8.18 -3.53 -13.64
CA LEU A 101 8.98 -2.69 -12.72
C LEU A 101 10.31 -3.34 -12.36
N ALA A 102 10.33 -4.65 -12.12
CA ALA A 102 11.55 -5.41 -11.83
C ALA A 102 12.61 -5.33 -12.95
N GLN A 103 12.19 -5.06 -14.19
CA GLN A 103 13.07 -4.97 -15.35
C GLN A 103 13.41 -3.53 -15.75
N THR A 104 12.55 -2.57 -15.40
CA THR A 104 12.59 -1.23 -16.00
C THR A 104 12.79 -0.09 -14.99
N ASP A 105 12.61 -0.34 -13.69
CA ASP A 105 12.59 0.73 -12.69
C ASP A 105 13.79 0.69 -11.73
N ASP A 106 14.85 1.40 -12.11
CA ASP A 106 16.09 1.49 -11.34
C ASP A 106 16.09 2.62 -10.29
N ALA A 107 14.97 3.32 -10.09
CA ALA A 107 14.90 4.42 -9.14
C ALA A 107 15.11 3.91 -7.71
N VAL A 108 16.02 4.56 -6.96
CA VAL A 108 16.41 4.18 -5.60
C VAL A 108 15.69 5.04 -4.57
N VAL A 109 15.02 4.41 -3.61
CA VAL A 109 14.45 5.10 -2.44
C VAL A 109 15.53 5.24 -1.37
N ALA A 110 15.71 6.46 -0.85
CA ALA A 110 16.74 6.74 0.15
C ALA A 110 16.55 5.88 1.41
N GLY A 111 17.61 5.17 1.83
CA GLY A 111 17.57 4.24 2.96
C GLY A 111 17.09 2.82 2.61
N TRP A 112 16.68 2.60 1.36
CA TRP A 112 16.19 1.32 0.84
C TRP A 112 16.97 0.92 -0.43
N TRP A 113 16.34 0.13 -1.32
CA TRP A 113 16.87 -0.29 -2.60
C TRP A 113 16.03 0.24 -3.77
N SER A 114 16.27 -0.24 -5.00
CA SER A 114 15.53 0.21 -6.17
C SER A 114 14.10 -0.32 -6.20
N VAL A 115 13.19 0.39 -6.86
CA VAL A 115 11.81 -0.09 -7.11
C VAL A 115 11.82 -1.46 -7.78
N GLY A 116 12.69 -1.67 -8.76
CA GLY A 116 12.81 -2.95 -9.46
C GLY A 116 13.25 -4.09 -8.53
N LYS A 117 14.16 -3.82 -7.59
CA LYS A 117 14.56 -4.81 -6.58
C LYS A 117 13.41 -5.13 -5.62
N GLU A 118 12.63 -4.14 -5.19
CA GLU A 118 11.43 -4.35 -4.37
C GLU A 118 10.36 -5.14 -5.13
N ALA A 119 10.15 -4.85 -6.41
CA ALA A 119 9.24 -5.60 -7.25
C ALA A 119 9.67 -7.08 -7.37
N GLN A 120 10.96 -7.36 -7.47
CA GLN A 120 11.49 -8.72 -7.50
C GLN A 120 11.29 -9.46 -6.17
N ASP A 121 11.47 -8.79 -5.04
CA ASP A 121 11.24 -9.35 -3.72
C ASP A 121 9.73 -9.63 -3.51
N SER A 122 8.87 -8.71 -3.93
CA SER A 122 7.41 -8.86 -3.96
C SER A 122 6.94 -10.06 -4.80
N ILE A 123 7.49 -10.24 -6.01
CA ILE A 123 7.23 -11.43 -6.85
C ILE A 123 7.62 -12.72 -6.12
N THR A 124 8.75 -12.71 -5.39
CA THR A 124 9.21 -13.87 -4.63
C THR A 124 8.23 -14.21 -3.52
N LEU A 125 7.79 -13.20 -2.76
CA LEU A 125 6.78 -13.36 -1.70
C LEU A 125 5.47 -13.94 -2.25
N ILE A 126 4.97 -13.41 -3.36
CA ILE A 126 3.72 -13.90 -3.99
C ILE A 126 3.84 -15.38 -4.41
N ASN A 127 4.98 -15.78 -5.00
CA ASN A 127 5.15 -17.14 -5.53
C ASN A 127 5.57 -18.18 -4.47
N SER A 128 6.04 -17.76 -3.30
CA SER A 128 6.51 -18.66 -2.22
C SER A 128 5.36 -19.29 -1.42
N SER A 129 4.53 -20.09 -2.10
CA SER A 129 3.40 -20.84 -1.51
C SER A 129 3.87 -22.12 -0.83
#